data_AF-A0AAX2QBV8-F1
#
_entry.id   AF-A0AAX2QBV8-F1
#
_cell.length_a   1.000
_cell.length_b   1.000
_cell.length_c   1.000
_cell.angle_alpha   90.00
_cell.angle_beta   90.00
_cell.angle_gamma   90.00
#
_symmetry.space_group_name_H-M   'P 1'
#
loop_
_entity.id
_entity.type
_entity.pdbx_description
1 polymer ?
#
loop_
_entity_poly.entity_id
_entity_poly.type
_entity_poly.pdbx_seq_one_letter_code
_entity_poly.pdbx_strand_id
1 'polypeptide(L)'
;MAAISKKRAYNVYYCIRNDSDGIEALAEACKPLLEHAIGAEDHRHFANKFDVPKGYGARSLRNFVAETDILDGRSADQWQQDAFGQVDAWLRALGFRR
;
A
#
# COMPACT_ATOMS: atom_id res chain seq x y z
N MET A 1 4.36 -6.95 -17.49
CA MET A 1 3.74 -6.36 -16.27
C MET A 1 4.60 -5.23 -15.77
N ALA A 2 4.08 -4.01 -15.67
CA ALA A 2 4.83 -2.90 -15.08
C ALA A 2 5.01 -3.15 -13.57
N ALA A 3 6.23 -2.93 -13.07
CA ALA A 3 6.51 -2.91 -11.64
C ALA A 3 5.94 -1.61 -11.03
N ILE A 4 5.39 -1.66 -9.82
CA ILE A 4 5.07 -0.42 -9.11
C ILE A 4 6.37 0.27 -8.72
N SER A 5 6.43 1.60 -8.78
CA SER A 5 7.62 2.32 -8.36
C SER A 5 7.74 2.35 -6.83
N LYS A 6 8.97 2.44 -6.32
CA LYS A 6 9.29 2.56 -4.88
C LYS A 6 8.51 3.72 -4.22
N LYS A 7 8.52 4.89 -4.87
CA LYS A 7 7.79 6.09 -4.41
C LYS A 7 6.27 5.89 -4.43
N ARG A 8 5.71 5.20 -5.43
CA ARG A 8 4.27 4.90 -5.46
C ARG A 8 3.86 3.98 -4.30
N ALA A 9 4.66 2.95 -4.02
CA ALA A 9 4.42 2.08 -2.86
C ALA A 9 4.41 2.88 -1.55
N TYR A 10 5.40 3.74 -1.36
CA TYR A 10 5.49 4.63 -0.19
C TYR A 10 4.31 5.60 -0.09
N ASN A 11 3.95 6.31 -1.17
CA ASN A 11 2.88 7.30 -1.14
C ASN A 11 1.52 6.70 -0.77
N VAL A 12 1.18 5.53 -1.34
CA VAL A 12 -0.09 4.86 -1.00
C VAL A 12 -0.10 4.42 0.47
N TYR A 13 1.00 3.79 0.92
CA TYR A 13 1.15 3.46 2.35
C TYR A 13 1.03 4.70 3.24
N TYR A 14 1.64 5.81 2.85
CA TYR A 14 1.61 7.06 3.61
C TYR A 14 0.19 7.61 3.72
N CYS A 15 -0.57 7.61 2.62
CA CYS A 15 -2.00 7.97 2.66
C CYS A 15 -2.77 7.07 3.63
N ILE A 16 -2.62 5.75 3.53
CA ILE A 16 -3.34 4.79 4.39
C ILE A 16 -3.00 5.00 5.87
N ARG A 17 -1.71 5.15 6.19
CA ARG A 17 -1.25 5.28 7.58
C ARG A 17 -1.64 6.60 8.23
N ASN A 18 -1.77 7.67 7.45
CA ASN A 18 -1.95 9.02 7.97
C ASN A 18 -3.33 9.60 7.66
N ASP A 19 -4.25 8.82 7.10
CA ASP A 19 -5.63 9.24 6.95
C ASP A 19 -6.26 9.47 8.33
N SER A 20 -6.82 10.66 8.55
CA SER A 20 -7.37 11.05 9.86
C SER A 20 -8.64 10.31 10.24
N ASP A 21 -9.39 9.86 9.23
CA ASP A 21 -10.67 9.17 9.40
C ASP A 21 -10.49 7.64 9.39
N GLY A 22 -9.29 7.18 9.07
CA GLY A 22 -8.88 5.78 9.18
C GLY A 22 -9.01 4.98 7.88
N ILE A 23 -8.58 3.72 7.96
CA ILE A 23 -8.44 2.83 6.79
C ILE A 23 -9.79 2.57 6.12
N GLU A 24 -10.84 2.34 6.91
CA GLU A 24 -12.18 2.06 6.44
C GLU A 24 -12.76 3.28 5.72
N ALA A 25 -12.63 4.48 6.29
CA ALA A 25 -13.10 5.72 5.67
C ALA A 25 -12.37 6.00 4.35
N LEU A 26 -11.04 5.82 4.32
CA LEU A 26 -10.25 5.92 3.09
C LEU A 26 -10.70 4.89 2.04
N ALA A 27 -10.97 3.65 2.44
CA ALA A 27 -11.45 2.62 1.53
C ALA A 27 -12.83 2.99 0.94
N GLU A 28 -13.77 3.48 1.75
CA GLU A 28 -15.07 3.98 1.27
C GLU A 28 -14.90 5.12 0.26
N ALA A 29 -14.01 6.08 0.56
CA ALA A 29 -13.73 7.20 -0.33
C ALA A 29 -13.11 6.75 -1.67
N CYS A 30 -12.40 5.63 -1.69
CA CYS A 30 -11.84 5.04 -2.92
C CYS A 30 -12.85 4.23 -3.74
N LYS A 31 -13.99 3.77 -3.18
CA LYS A 31 -14.94 2.91 -3.90
C LYS A 31 -15.44 3.46 -5.24
N PRO A 32 -15.76 4.76 -5.38
CA PRO A 32 -16.18 5.31 -6.68
C PRO A 32 -15.13 5.13 -7.79
N LEU A 33 -13.83 5.07 -7.43
CA LEU A 33 -12.76 4.82 -8.41
C LEU A 33 -12.82 3.40 -8.99
N LEU A 34 -13.41 2.45 -8.25
CA LEU A 34 -13.54 1.05 -8.68
C LEU A 34 -14.69 0.84 -9.68
N GLU A 35 -15.58 1.82 -9.84
CA GLU A 35 -16.64 1.81 -10.86
C GLU A 35 -16.06 2.05 -12.26
N HIS A 36 -14.87 2.64 -12.34
CA HIS A 36 -14.14 2.82 -13.59
C HIS A 36 -13.19 1.65 -13.85
N ALA A 37 -13.25 1.07 -15.06
CA ALA A 37 -12.45 -0.10 -15.43
C ALA A 37 -10.94 0.09 -15.19
N ILE A 38 -10.41 1.26 -15.54
CA ILE A 38 -8.99 1.63 -15.32
C ILE A 38 -8.68 1.67 -13.82
N GLY A 39 -9.55 2.29 -13.02
CA GLY A 39 -9.37 2.37 -11.58
C GLY A 39 -9.38 0.99 -10.91
N ALA A 40 -10.33 0.13 -11.28
CA ALA A 40 -10.40 -1.24 -10.77
C ALA A 40 -9.17 -2.08 -11.17
N GLU A 41 -8.70 -1.96 -12.41
CA GLU A 41 -7.50 -2.64 -12.89
C GLU A 41 -6.23 -2.16 -12.17
N ASP A 42 -6.07 -0.86 -12.00
CA ASP A 42 -4.94 -0.28 -11.28
C ASP A 42 -4.88 -0.72 -9.82
N HIS A 43 -6.02 -0.79 -9.14
CA HIS A 43 -6.09 -1.29 -7.76
C HIS A 43 -5.78 -2.79 -7.68
N ARG A 44 -6.29 -3.62 -8.60
CA ARG A 44 -5.90 -5.04 -8.67
C ARG A 44 -4.41 -5.22 -8.91
N HIS A 45 -3.85 -4.46 -9.84
CA HIS A 45 -2.42 -4.51 -10.12
C HIS A 45 -1.58 -4.10 -8.92
N PHE A 46 -2.01 -3.08 -8.18
CA PHE A 46 -1.37 -2.68 -6.93
C PHE A 46 -1.49 -3.76 -5.84
N ALA A 47 -2.70 -4.31 -5.65
CA ALA A 47 -2.98 -5.36 -4.68
C ALA A 47 -2.06 -6.58 -4.85
N ASN A 48 -1.86 -7.01 -6.10
CA ASN A 48 -0.98 -8.13 -6.44
C ASN A 48 0.49 -7.90 -6.09
N LYS A 49 0.92 -6.66 -5.80
CA LYS A 49 2.29 -6.39 -5.34
C LYS A 49 2.46 -6.53 -3.82
N PHE A 50 1.35 -6.51 -3.08
CA PHE A 50 1.31 -6.66 -1.63
C PHE A 50 0.71 -8.02 -1.23
N ASP A 51 0.89 -9.04 -2.08
CA ASP A 51 0.37 -10.40 -1.89
C ASP A 51 0.83 -11.06 -0.57
N VAL A 52 2.11 -10.91 -0.23
CA VAL A 52 2.71 -11.47 0.99
C VAL A 52 3.63 -10.45 1.68
N PRO A 53 3.98 -10.64 2.98
CA PRO A 53 4.83 -9.68 3.73
C PRO A 53 6.19 -9.40 3.09
N LYS A 54 6.73 -10.36 2.34
CA LYS A 54 8.00 -10.22 1.58
C LYS A 54 7.75 -10.02 0.08
N GLY A 55 6.53 -9.63 -0.29
CA GLY A 55 6.10 -9.35 -1.66
C GLY A 55 6.85 -8.17 -2.26
N TYR A 56 6.64 -7.94 -3.55
CA TYR A 56 7.38 -6.90 -4.27
C TYR A 56 7.13 -5.50 -3.68
N GLY A 57 5.87 -5.14 -3.42
CA GLY A 57 5.49 -3.81 -2.94
C GLY A 57 6.03 -3.49 -1.54
N ALA A 58 5.91 -4.43 -0.60
CA ALA A 58 6.45 -4.26 0.75
C ALA A 58 7.98 -4.10 0.73
N ARG A 59 8.70 -4.90 -0.07
CA ARG A 59 10.16 -4.76 -0.25
C ARG A 59 10.54 -3.46 -0.96
N SER A 60 9.78 -3.04 -1.96
CA SER A 60 10.02 -1.77 -2.66
C SER A 60 9.91 -0.57 -1.71
N LEU A 61 8.93 -0.58 -0.80
CA LEU A 61 8.78 0.44 0.23
C LEU A 61 9.92 0.37 1.25
N ARG A 62 10.26 -0.82 1.75
CA ARG A 62 11.43 -1.04 2.62
C ARG A 62 12.69 -0.40 2.04
N ASN A 63 12.95 -0.64 0.77
CA ASN A 63 14.12 -0.10 0.09
C ASN A 63 14.00 1.42 -0.07
N PHE A 64 12.81 1.95 -0.37
CA PHE A 64 12.59 3.39 -0.46
C PHE A 64 12.96 4.11 0.83
N VAL A 65 12.40 3.68 1.97
CA VAL A 65 12.63 4.37 3.26
C VAL A 65 14.08 4.25 3.72
N ALA A 66 14.75 3.14 3.43
CA ALA A 66 16.16 2.95 3.71
C ALA A 66 17.08 3.81 2.82
N GLU A 67 16.73 3.98 1.54
CA GLU A 67 17.49 4.78 0.58
C GLU A 67 17.27 6.29 0.74
N THR A 68 16.17 6.70 1.38
CA THR A 68 15.77 8.11 1.53
C THR A 68 15.89 8.67 2.94
N ASP A 69 16.44 7.88 3.87
CA ASP A 69 16.62 8.23 5.29
C ASP A 69 15.31 8.64 6.01
N ILE A 70 14.18 8.06 5.58
CA ILE A 70 12.86 8.28 6.19
C ILE A 70 12.57 7.18 7.22
N LEU A 71 13.61 6.63 7.86
CA LEU A 71 13.43 5.51 8.79
C LEU A 71 12.71 5.91 10.07
N ASP A 72 12.80 7.17 10.50
CA ASP A 72 12.01 7.75 11.60
C ASP A 72 11.98 6.85 12.86
N GLY A 73 13.17 6.42 13.30
CA GLY A 73 13.34 5.56 14.49
C GLY A 73 12.92 4.10 14.33
N ARG A 74 12.40 3.69 13.16
CA ARG A 74 12.03 2.29 12.84
C ARG A 74 13.08 1.63 11.96
N SER A 75 13.28 0.33 12.13
CA SER A 75 14.09 -0.47 11.21
C SER A 75 13.39 -0.65 9.87
N ALA A 76 14.17 -0.91 8.81
CA ALA A 76 13.62 -1.19 7.48
C ALA A 76 12.65 -2.39 7.49
N ASP A 77 12.89 -3.38 8.35
CA ASP A 77 12.01 -4.55 8.47
C ASP A 77 10.72 -4.23 9.23
N GLN A 78 10.77 -3.34 10.24
CA GLN A 78 9.55 -2.81 10.89
C GLN A 78 8.69 -2.03 9.89
N TRP A 79 9.32 -1.21 9.03
CA TRP A 79 8.62 -0.53 7.94
C TRP A 79 7.99 -1.50 6.95
N GLN A 80 8.69 -2.58 6.58
CA GLN A 80 8.13 -3.58 5.67
C GLN A 80 6.90 -4.28 6.27
N GLN A 81 6.97 -4.66 7.54
CA GLN A 81 5.89 -5.35 8.23
C GLN A 81 4.65 -4.45 8.38
N ASP A 82 4.86 -3.21 8.82
CA ASP A 82 3.78 -2.22 8.95
C ASP A 82 3.18 -1.88 7.58
N ALA A 83 4.02 -1.68 6.56
CA ALA A 83 3.54 -1.42 5.20
C ALA A 83 2.66 -2.54 4.66
N PHE A 84 3.06 -3.80 4.84
CA PHE A 84 2.22 -4.92 4.46
C PHE A 84 0.90 -4.92 5.24
N GLY A 85 0.93 -4.75 6.57
CA GLY A 85 -0.27 -4.78 7.41
C GLY A 85 -1.28 -3.67 7.06
N GLN A 86 -0.81 -2.43 6.92
CA GLN A 86 -1.65 -1.28 6.58
C GLN A 86 -2.29 -1.45 5.20
N VAL A 87 -1.48 -1.82 4.19
CA VAL A 87 -1.98 -2.02 2.83
C VAL A 87 -2.90 -3.24 2.75
N ASP A 88 -2.62 -4.32 3.47
CA ASP A 88 -3.50 -5.49 3.54
C ASP A 88 -4.87 -5.13 4.13
N ALA A 89 -4.91 -4.40 5.26
CA ALA A 89 -6.14 -3.93 5.88
C ALA A 89 -6.97 -3.07 4.91
N TRP A 90 -6.34 -2.11 4.24
CA TRP A 90 -7.00 -1.27 3.24
C TRP A 90 -7.53 -2.09 2.04
N LEU A 91 -6.75 -3.05 1.53
CA LEU A 91 -7.17 -3.91 0.43
C LEU A 91 -8.32 -4.86 0.83
N ARG A 92 -8.38 -5.31 2.09
CA ARG A 92 -9.52 -6.06 2.64
C ARG A 92 -10.78 -5.20 2.69
N ALA A 93 -10.66 -3.96 3.17
CA ALA A 93 -11.77 -3.00 3.20
C ALA A 93 -12.31 -2.66 1.79
N LEU A 94 -11.44 -2.66 0.78
CA LEU A 94 -11.82 -2.52 -0.64
C LEU A 94 -12.36 -3.81 -1.28
N GLY A 95 -12.32 -4.94 -0.59
CA GLY A 95 -12.78 -6.24 -1.11
C GLY A 95 -11.80 -6.95 -2.05
N PHE A 96 -10.54 -6.54 -2.12
CA PHE A 96 -9.50 -7.21 -2.92
C PHE A 96 -8.87 -8.41 -2.21
N ARG A 97 -9.05 -8.57 -0.90
CA ARG A 97 -8.46 -9.63 -0.08
C ARG A 97 -9.47 -10.20 0.93
N ARG A 98 -9.31 -11.49 1.23
CA ARG A 98 -10.11 -12.23 2.23
C ARG A 98 -9.35 -12.41 3.52
#